data_AF-A0A2K9J4H4-F1
#
_entry.id   AF-A0A2K9J4H4-F1
#
_cell.length_a   1.000
_cell.length_b   1.000
_cell.length_c   1.000
_cell.angle_alpha   90.00
_cell.angle_beta   90.00
_cell.angle_gamma   90.00
#
_symmetry.space_group_name_H-M   'P 1'
#
loop_
_entity.id
_entity.type
_entity.pdbx_description
1 polymer ?
#
loop_
_entity_poly.entity_id
_entity_poly.type
_entity_poly.pdbx_seq_one_letter_code
_entity_poly.pdbx_strand_id
1 'polypeptide(L)' 'MKGNKSESISLPEWLSNRHKKDILKAVKDNTPILIKGLSGPTGKTFLKETLKKRGALVFEEWECLEVELNEFIEFDS' A
#
# COMPACT_ATOMS: atom_id res chain seq x y z
N MET A 1 -6.90 -15.79 21.90
CA MET A 1 -6.16 -14.89 20.98
C MET A 1 -6.10 -13.53 21.67
N LYS A 2 -4.91 -13.08 22.09
CA LYS A 2 -4.76 -11.79 22.77
C LYS A 2 -4.95 -10.69 21.72
N GLY A 3 -5.94 -9.82 21.92
CA GLY A 3 -6.11 -8.63 21.11
C GLY A 3 -4.86 -7.77 21.22
N ASN A 4 -4.06 -7.72 20.16
CA ASN A 4 -2.92 -6.83 20.10
C ASN A 4 -3.48 -5.40 20.10
N LYS A 5 -3.17 -4.68 21.17
CA LYS A 5 -3.35 -3.24 21.31
C LYS A 5 -2.84 -2.63 20.01
N SER A 6 -3.72 -1.99 19.23
CA SER A 6 -3.36 -1.34 17.98
C SER A 6 -2.31 -0.28 18.29
N GLU A 7 -1.03 -0.61 18.12
CA GLU A 7 0.01 0.42 18.05
C GLU A 7 -0.42 1.34 16.91
N SER A 8 -0.83 2.56 17.27
CA SER A 8 -1.20 3.58 16.30
C SER A 8 -0.04 3.72 15.33
N ILE A 9 -0.30 3.42 14.06
CA ILE A 9 0.69 3.52 12.99
C ILE A 9 1.15 4.97 12.93
N SER A 10 2.33 5.27 13.49
CA SER A 10 2.92 6.60 13.39
C SER A 10 3.39 6.81 11.95
N LEU A 11 2.61 7.57 11.19
CA LEU A 11 2.90 7.89 9.79
C LEU A 11 3.83 9.10 9.70
N PRO A 12 4.72 9.15 8.69
CA PRO A 12 5.64 10.27 8.53
C PRO A 12 4.93 11.63 8.46
N GLU A 13 5.51 12.65 9.09
CA GLU A 13 4.88 13.97 9.22
C GLU A 13 4.63 14.65 7.87
N TRP A 14 5.56 14.47 6.93
CA TRP A 14 5.52 15.03 5.58
C TRP A 14 4.38 14.50 4.71
N LEU A 15 3.67 13.44 5.12
CA LEU A 15 2.45 13.02 4.45
C LEU A 15 1.31 14.01 4.70
N SER A 16 0.57 14.32 3.64
CA SER A 16 -0.67 15.09 3.77
C SER A 16 -1.69 14.35 4.64
N ASN A 17 -2.60 15.09 5.27
CA ASN A 17 -3.67 14.49 6.07
C ASN A 17 -4.56 13.54 5.26
N ARG A 18 -4.72 13.79 3.97
CA ARG A 18 -5.45 12.90 3.05
C ARG A 18 -4.73 11.56 2.91
N HIS A 19 -3.44 11.57 2.56
CA HIS A 19 -2.65 10.35 2.46
C HIS A 19 -2.64 9.56 3.78
N LYS A 20 -2.52 10.25 4.92
CA LYS A 20 -2.57 9.59 6.23
C LYS A 20 -3.89 8.85 6.44
N LYS A 21 -5.03 9.49 6.14
CA LYS A 21 -6.36 8.86 6.25
C LYS A 21 -6.51 7.66 5.32
N ASP A 22 -6.12 7.80 4.06
CA ASP A 22 -6.23 6.75 3.05
C ASP A 22 -5.37 5.53 3.42
N ILE A 23 -4.13 5.76 3.88
CA ILE A 23 -3.22 4.69 4.35
C ILE A 23 -3.80 3.99 5.57
N LEU A 24 -4.26 4.73 6.59
CA LEU A 24 -4.84 4.12 7.80
C LEU A 24 -6.07 3.26 7.46
N LYS A 25 -6.91 3.74 6.52
CA LYS A 25 -8.05 2.97 6.03
C LYS A 25 -7.59 1.69 5.31
N ALA A 26 -6.64 1.79 4.38
CA ALA A 26 -6.13 0.63 3.66
C ALA A 26 -5.52 -0.42 4.59
N VAL A 27 -4.77 0.00 5.62
CA VAL A 27 -4.22 -0.94 6.61
C VAL A 27 -5.33 -1.60 7.44
N LYS A 28 -6.34 -0.84 7.87
CA LYS A 28 -7.48 -1.38 8.62
C LYS A 28 -8.26 -2.41 7.80
N ASP A 29 -8.46 -2.13 6.52
CA ASP A 29 -9.27 -2.94 5.60
C ASP A 29 -8.44 -4.07 4.96
N ASN A 30 -7.15 -4.18 5.30
CA ASN A 30 -6.17 -5.10 4.70
C ASN A 30 -6.08 -4.98 3.16
N THR A 31 -6.28 -3.77 2.65
CA THR A 31 -6.18 -3.43 1.24
C THR A 31 -4.71 -3.27 0.85
N PRO A 32 -4.22 -3.95 -0.20
CA PRO A 32 -2.86 -3.74 -0.70
C PRO A 32 -2.62 -2.28 -1.09
N ILE A 33 -1.45 -1.74 -0.75
CA ILE A 33 -1.08 -0.35 -1.05
C ILE A 33 -0.02 -0.34 -2.15
N LEU A 34 -0.26 0.41 -3.22
CA LEU A 34 0.72 0.67 -4.27
C LEU A 34 1.24 2.11 -4.14
N ILE A 35 2.54 2.25 -3.89
CA ILE A 35 3.23 3.55 -3.78
C ILE A 35 3.87 3.89 -5.14
N LYS A 36 3.40 4.98 -5.75
CA LYS A 36 3.95 5.53 -7.01
C LYS A 36 4.47 6.96 -6.82
N GLY A 37 5.33 7.41 -7.73
CA GLY A 37 5.85 8.79 -7.76
C GLY A 37 7.17 8.92 -8.52
N LEU A 38 7.64 10.15 -8.72
CA LEU A 38 8.85 10.47 -9.48
C LEU A 38 10.08 9.66 -9.03
N SER A 39 10.99 9.36 -9.97
CA SER A 39 12.30 8.77 -9.64
C SER A 39 13.12 9.73 -8.78
N GLY A 40 13.93 9.18 -7.87
CA GLY A 40 14.73 9.94 -6.89
C GLY A 40 14.20 9.89 -5.45
N PRO A 41 14.77 10.70 -4.54
CA PRO A 41 14.56 10.61 -3.10
C PRO A 41 13.22 11.22 -2.65
N THR A 42 12.11 10.62 -3.08
CA THR A 42 10.74 11.07 -2.75
C THR A 42 10.15 10.40 -1.51
N GLY A 43 10.92 9.56 -0.82
CA GLY A 43 10.46 8.85 0.39
C GLY A 43 9.61 7.59 0.13
N LYS A 44 9.44 7.15 -1.13
CA LYS A 44 8.64 5.95 -1.49
C LYS A 44 9.11 4.69 -0.74
N THR A 45 10.38 4.33 -0.89
CA THR A 45 10.96 3.15 -0.25
C THR A 45 10.91 3.24 1.28
N PHE A 46 11.19 4.42 1.85
CA PHE A 46 11.08 4.62 3.30
C PHE A 46 9.65 4.40 3.80
N LEU A 47 8.65 4.94 3.10
CA LEU A 47 7.25 4.75 3.45
C LEU A 47 6.84 3.27 3.31
N LYS A 48 7.22 2.61 2.23
CA LYS A 48 6.99 1.17 2.04
C LYS A 48 7.52 0.36 3.21
N GLU A 49 8.79 0.52 3.56
CA GLU A 49 9.42 -0.23 4.64
C GLU A 49 8.77 0.06 6.01
N THR A 50 8.38 1.31 6.25
CA THR A 50 7.68 1.71 7.48
C THR A 50 6.33 0.99 7.62
N LEU A 51 5.58 0.87 6.52
CA LEU A 51 4.27 0.22 6.50
C LEU A 51 4.41 -1.31 6.52
N LYS A 52 5.35 -1.88 5.76
CA LYS A 52 5.66 -3.32 5.75
C LYS A 52 6.02 -3.84 7.15
N LYS A 53 6.86 -3.12 7.89
CA LYS A 53 7.23 -3.47 9.28
C LYS A 53 6.03 -3.56 10.24
N ARG A 54 4.90 -2.98 9.88
CA ARG A 54 3.65 -2.99 10.66
C ARG A 54 2.61 -3.96 10.11
N GLY A 55 3.02 -4.85 9.21
CA GLY A 55 2.17 -5.92 8.67
C GLY A 55 1.30 -5.50 7.49
N ALA A 56 1.47 -4.29 6.95
CA ALA A 56 0.74 -3.88 5.75
C ALA A 56 1.34 -4.53 4.50
N LEU A 57 0.47 -4.91 3.55
CA LEU A 57 0.87 -5.37 2.23
C LEU A 57 1.10 -4.16 1.32
N VAL A 58 2.37 -3.83 1.04
CA VAL A 58 2.75 -2.61 0.33
C VAL A 58 3.78 -2.90 -0.75
N PHE A 59 3.58 -2.30 -1.92
CA PHE A 59 4.43 -2.41 -3.10
C PHE A 59 4.82 -1.05 -3.64
N GLU A 60 5.99 -0.96 -4.25
CA GLU A 60 6.33 0.07 -5.23
C GLU A 60 6.04 -0.43 -6.64
N GLU A 61 5.84 0.49 -7.59
CA GLU A 61 5.50 0.15 -8.98
C GLU A 61 6.45 -0.85 -9.64
N TRP A 62 7.76 -0.72 -9.40
CA TRP A 62 8.78 -1.61 -9.96
C TRP A 62 8.77 -3.03 -9.34
N GLU A 63 8.07 -3.25 -8.23
CA GLU A 63 7.87 -4.58 -7.62
C GLU A 63 6.66 -5.32 -8.22
N CYS A 64 5.84 -4.64 -9.02
CA CYS A 64 4.63 -5.18 -9.59
C CYS A 64 4.80 -5.47 -11.08
N LEU A 65 4.31 -6.63 -11.52
CA LEU A 65 4.00 -6.85 -12.93
C LEU A 65 2.61 -6.27 -13.20
N GLU A 66 2.53 -5.35 -14.16
CA GLU A 66 1.25 -4.90 -14.70
C GLU A 66 0.79 -5.88 -15.77
N VAL A 67 -0.43 -6.40 -15.62
CA VAL A 67 -1.05 -7.32 -16.57
C VAL A 67 -2.33 -6.66 -17.07
N GLU A 68 -2.41 -6.45 -18.38
CA GLU A 68 -3.59 -5.91 -19.05
C GLU A 68 -4.26 -7.05 -19.85
N LEU A 69 -5.55 -7.29 -19.59
CA LEU A 69 -6.34 -8.31 -20.27
C LEU A 69 -7.39 -7.61 -21.14
N ASN A 70 -7.11 -7.50 -22.43
CA ASN A 70 -7.95 -6.78 -23.39
C ASN A 70 -8.89 -7.67 -24.21
N GLU A 71 -8.79 -8.99 -24.02
CA GLU A 71 -9.61 -9.98 -24.72
C GLU A 71 -10.73 -10.47 -23.82
N PHE A 72 -11.93 -10.64 -24.37
CA PHE A 72 -13.05 -11.25 -23.65
C PHE A 72 -12.82 -12.75 -23.50
N ILE A 73 -13.18 -13.29 -22.33
CA ILE A 73 -13.20 -14.73 -22.12
C ILE A 73 -14.52 -15.26 -22.70
N GLU A 74 -14.43 -16.10 -23.73
CA GLU A 74 -15.57 -16.89 -24.20
C GLU A 74 -15.75 -18.09 -23.27
N PHE A 75 -16.95 -18.27 -22.71
CA PHE A 75 -17.30 -19.47 -21.95
C PHE A 75 -18.09 -20.41 -22.87
N ASP A 76 -17.49 -21.53 -23.27
CA ASP A 76 -18.25 -22.62 -23.90
C ASP A 76 -19.27 -23.16 -22.88
N SER A 77 -20.54 -23.20 -23.30
CA SER A 77 -21.68 -23.62 -22.48
C SER A 77 -21.96 -25.11 -22.56
#